data_AF-A0A453K811-F1
#
_entry.id   AF-A0A453K811-F1
#
_cell.length_a   1.000
_cell.length_b   1.000
_cell.length_c   1.000
_cell.angle_alpha   90.00
_cell.angle_beta   90.00
_cell.angle_gamma   90.00
#
_symmetry.space_group_name_H-M   'P 1'
#
loop_
_entity.id
_entity.type
_entity.pdbx_description
1 polymer ?
#
loop_
_entity_poly.entity_id
_entity_poly.type
_entity_poly.pdbx_seq_one_letter_code
_entity_poly.pdbx_strand_id
1 'polypeptide(L)'
;MIYGRVDVSAPDQCPPEGRLPAAGPPSPAEHLREVFYRMGLNDKEIVALSGAHTLGRSRPERSGWGKPETKYTKNGPGAPGGQSWTSQWLKFDNSYFKDVKERRDEDLLVLPTDAVLFEDSSFKIYAEKYAEDQDTFFEDYAEAHAKLSNLGSKFDPPKGVSLD
;
A
#
# COMPACT_ATOMS: atom_id res chain seq x y z
N MET A 1 -3.99 11.87 13.87
CA MET A 1 -2.73 12.13 13.14
C MET A 1 -1.92 13.20 13.87
N ILE A 2 -0.59 13.22 13.73
CA ILE A 2 0.28 14.26 14.29
C ILE A 2 0.91 15.05 13.12
N TYR A 3 0.93 16.37 13.24
CA TYR A 3 1.44 17.34 12.26
C TYR A 3 2.62 18.14 12.83
N GLY A 4 3.19 19.04 12.02
CA GLY A 4 4.37 19.84 12.39
C GLY A 4 5.71 19.16 12.08
N ARG A 5 5.75 18.35 11.01
CA ARG A 5 7.01 17.75 10.52
C ARG A 5 7.93 18.83 9.96
N VAL A 6 9.22 18.69 10.21
CA VAL A 6 10.26 19.61 9.71
C VAL A 6 10.81 19.08 8.40
N ASP A 7 10.83 19.93 7.38
CA ASP A 7 11.40 19.60 6.07
C ASP A 7 12.93 19.57 6.12
N VAL A 8 13.51 18.77 5.22
CA VAL A 8 14.93 18.86 4.89
C VAL A 8 15.19 20.09 4.01
N SER A 9 16.40 20.62 4.05
CA SER A 9 16.79 21.87 3.37
C SER A 9 17.66 21.68 2.13
N ALA A 10 18.23 20.49 1.93
CA ALA A 10 19.20 20.24 0.87
C ALA A 10 19.07 18.83 0.26
N PRO A 11 19.42 18.63 -1.03
CA PRO A 11 19.25 17.36 -1.73
C PRO A 11 20.11 16.20 -1.18
N ASP A 12 21.25 16.49 -0.56
CA ASP A 12 22.13 15.49 0.07
C ASP A 12 21.52 14.88 1.34
N GLN A 13 20.44 15.48 1.87
CA GLN A 13 19.64 14.92 2.96
C GLN A 13 18.61 13.90 2.47
N CYS A 14 18.43 13.74 1.15
CA CYS A 14 17.61 12.67 0.59
C CYS A 14 18.24 11.30 0.91
N PRO A 15 17.43 10.30 1.29
CA PRO A 15 17.96 8.95 1.48
C PRO A 15 18.47 8.38 0.15
N PRO A 16 19.47 7.47 0.18
CA PRO A 16 19.86 6.74 -1.01
C PRO A 16 18.70 5.88 -1.54
N GLU A 17 18.76 5.58 -2.84
CA GLU A 17 17.86 4.63 -3.49
C GLU A 17 17.92 3.23 -2.85
N GLY A 18 16.86 2.43 -3.02
CA GLY A 18 16.81 1.04 -2.56
C GLY A 18 16.15 0.83 -1.19
N ARG A 19 15.65 1.89 -0.55
CA ARG A 19 14.91 1.78 0.72
C ARG A 19 13.41 1.46 0.56
N LEU A 20 12.87 1.56 -0.65
CA LEU A 20 11.47 1.26 -0.96
C LEU A 20 11.31 -0.16 -1.51
N PRO A 21 10.13 -0.78 -1.35
CA PRO A 21 9.92 -2.14 -1.83
C PRO A 21 9.79 -2.22 -3.35
N ALA A 22 10.28 -3.30 -3.94
CA ALA A 22 9.97 -3.71 -5.30
C ALA A 22 8.70 -4.59 -5.34
N ALA A 23 7.96 -4.51 -6.46
CA ALA A 23 6.72 -5.25 -6.65
C ALA A 23 6.90 -6.75 -6.97
N GLY A 24 8.02 -7.10 -7.64
CA GLY A 24 8.31 -8.46 -8.10
C GLY A 24 9.73 -8.95 -7.76
N PRO A 25 10.14 -8.95 -6.48
CA PRO A 25 11.39 -9.56 -6.05
C PRO A 25 11.29 -11.11 -6.16
N PRO A 26 12.42 -11.85 -6.15
CA PRO A 26 12.41 -13.31 -6.19
C PRO A 26 11.65 -13.96 -5.01
N SER A 27 11.73 -13.35 -3.82
CA SER A 27 11.06 -13.80 -2.60
C SER A 27 10.16 -12.68 -2.05
N PRO A 28 8.92 -12.50 -2.53
CA PRO A 28 8.06 -11.38 -2.15
C PRO A 28 7.79 -11.24 -0.65
N ALA A 29 7.50 -12.33 0.06
CA ALA A 29 7.22 -12.24 1.50
C ALA A 29 8.44 -11.82 2.32
N GLU A 30 9.59 -12.42 2.03
CA GLU A 30 10.86 -12.08 2.69
C GLU A 30 11.25 -10.63 2.40
N HIS A 31 11.12 -10.20 1.15
CA HIS A 31 11.38 -8.82 0.73
C HIS A 31 10.48 -7.81 1.44
N LEU A 32 9.17 -8.09 1.56
CA LEU A 32 8.27 -7.25 2.34
C LEU A 32 8.71 -7.17 3.81
N ARG A 33 9.09 -8.29 4.43
CA ARG A 33 9.61 -8.27 5.81
C ARG A 33 10.91 -7.48 5.91
N GLU A 34 11.88 -7.68 5.02
CA GLU A 34 13.15 -6.95 5.03
C GLU A 34 12.94 -5.43 4.99
N VAL A 35 12.04 -4.97 4.12
CA VAL A 35 11.74 -3.55 3.96
C VAL A 35 10.98 -2.99 5.15
N PHE A 36 9.89 -3.62 5.55
CA PHE A 36 8.97 -3.08 6.55
C PHE A 36 9.45 -3.32 7.99
N TYR A 37 10.15 -4.42 8.27
CA TYR A 37 10.74 -4.64 9.60
C TYR A 37 11.84 -3.63 9.91
N ARG A 38 12.62 -3.22 8.90
CA ARG A 38 13.57 -2.10 9.02
C ARG A 38 12.87 -0.78 9.41
N MET A 39 11.61 -0.61 9.02
CA MET A 39 10.77 0.54 9.38
C MET A 39 10.10 0.39 10.76
N GLY A 40 10.30 -0.73 11.46
CA GLY A 40 9.62 -1.04 12.71
C GLY A 40 8.14 -1.41 12.54
N LEU A 41 7.75 -1.84 11.34
CA LEU A 41 6.41 -2.30 11.02
C LEU A 41 6.35 -3.82 11.05
N ASN A 42 5.26 -4.40 11.54
CA ASN A 42 5.07 -5.84 11.68
C ASN A 42 4.17 -6.44 10.57
N ASP A 43 3.96 -7.75 10.58
CA ASP A 43 3.16 -8.47 9.59
C ASP A 43 1.71 -7.95 9.47
N LYS A 44 1.05 -7.57 10.59
CA LYS A 44 -0.29 -6.96 10.56
C LYS A 44 -0.29 -5.65 9.79
N GLU A 45 0.69 -4.80 10.08
CA GLU A 45 0.85 -3.47 9.49
C GLU A 45 1.24 -3.55 8.01
N ILE A 46 2.07 -4.52 7.62
CA ILE A 46 2.40 -4.81 6.21
C ILE A 46 1.11 -5.10 5.43
N VAL A 47 0.31 -6.05 5.89
CA VAL A 47 -0.91 -6.46 5.18
C VAL A 47 -1.94 -5.34 5.16
N ALA A 48 -2.13 -4.62 6.28
CA ALA A 48 -3.06 -3.51 6.35
C ALA A 48 -2.67 -2.42 5.34
N LEU A 49 -1.41 -1.97 5.36
CA LEU A 49 -0.93 -0.90 4.48
C LEU A 49 -0.98 -1.28 2.99
N SER A 50 -0.75 -2.55 2.63
CA SER A 50 -0.95 -3.02 1.25
C SER A 50 -2.38 -2.82 0.76
N GLY A 51 -3.36 -2.81 1.67
CA GLY A 51 -4.76 -2.47 1.39
C GLY A 51 -4.95 -1.07 0.77
N ALA A 52 -3.97 -0.17 0.86
CA ALA A 52 -3.98 1.12 0.16
C ALA A 52 -4.11 0.96 -1.36
N HIS A 53 -3.69 -0.18 -1.93
CA HIS A 53 -3.91 -0.51 -3.35
C HIS A 53 -5.39 -0.64 -3.74
N THR A 54 -6.33 -0.62 -2.79
CA THR A 54 -7.76 -0.39 -3.11
C THR A 54 -7.98 0.93 -3.86
N LEU A 55 -7.07 1.91 -3.67
CA LEU A 55 -7.03 3.15 -4.40
C LEU A 55 -5.96 3.13 -5.49
N GLY A 56 -6.31 3.69 -6.65
CA GLY A 56 -5.38 3.94 -7.73
C GLY A 56 -5.12 2.74 -8.63
N ARG A 57 -4.00 2.80 -9.34
CA ARG A 57 -3.68 1.94 -10.48
C ARG A 57 -2.20 2.01 -10.81
N SER A 58 -1.67 0.92 -11.36
CA SER A 58 -0.32 0.85 -11.91
C SER A 58 -0.31 1.24 -13.39
N ARG A 59 0.85 1.68 -13.87
CA ARG A 59 1.09 2.12 -15.25
C ARG A 59 2.40 1.55 -15.77
N PRO A 60 2.43 0.90 -16.95
CA PRO A 60 3.65 0.34 -17.51
C PRO A 60 4.71 1.42 -17.80
N GLU A 61 4.30 2.63 -18.17
CA GLU A 61 5.19 3.77 -18.40
C GLU A 61 5.76 4.41 -17.12
N ARG A 62 5.32 3.94 -15.94
CA ARG A 62 5.83 4.39 -14.63
C ARG A 62 6.60 3.29 -13.93
N SER A 63 5.89 2.30 -13.37
CA SER A 63 6.50 1.22 -12.59
C SER A 63 6.93 0.03 -13.46
N GLY A 64 6.51 -0.02 -14.72
CA GLY A 64 6.63 -1.21 -15.58
C GLY A 64 5.51 -2.23 -15.40
N TRP A 65 4.58 -2.02 -14.46
CA TRP A 65 3.52 -2.99 -14.14
C TRP A 65 2.14 -2.58 -14.65
N GLY A 66 1.34 -3.58 -15.01
CA GLY A 66 -0.05 -3.45 -15.41
C GLY A 66 -0.26 -3.18 -16.90
N LYS A 67 -1.51 -3.31 -17.35
CA LYS A 67 -1.93 -2.98 -18.72
C LYS A 67 -1.91 -1.46 -18.96
N PRO A 68 -1.72 -1.00 -20.22
CA PRO A 68 -1.83 0.42 -20.58
C PRO A 68 -3.20 1.03 -20.27
N GLU A 69 -4.26 0.22 -20.30
CA GLU A 69 -5.63 0.61 -19.95
C GLU A 69 -6.52 -0.62 -19.71
N THR A 70 -7.68 -0.42 -19.09
CA THR A 70 -8.72 -1.45 -18.87
C THR A 70 -10.12 -0.86 -19.01
N LYS A 71 -11.15 -1.71 -18.93
CA LYS A 71 -12.56 -1.27 -18.85
C LYS A 71 -12.84 -0.30 -17.69
N TYR A 72 -12.07 -0.35 -16.61
CA TYR A 72 -12.24 0.50 -15.41
C TYR A 72 -11.53 1.86 -15.49
N THR A 73 -10.51 1.99 -16.34
CA THR A 73 -9.57 3.12 -16.28
C THR A 73 -9.52 3.94 -17.58
N LYS A 74 -10.05 3.41 -18.68
CA LYS A 74 -10.05 4.05 -20.01
C LYS A 74 -10.80 5.39 -20.07
N ASN A 75 -11.77 5.61 -19.18
CA ASN A 75 -12.63 6.80 -19.19
C ASN A 75 -12.40 7.74 -18.00
N GLY A 76 -11.35 7.53 -17.20
CA GLY A 76 -11.09 8.34 -16.01
C GLY A 76 -12.05 8.05 -14.83
N PRO A 77 -12.28 9.01 -13.92
CA PRO A 77 -11.93 10.44 -14.02
C PRO A 77 -10.42 10.72 -13.93
N GLY A 78 -10.01 11.97 -14.19
CA GLY A 78 -8.60 12.35 -14.32
C GLY A 78 -7.95 11.78 -15.59
N ALA A 79 -6.62 11.67 -15.61
CA ALA A 79 -5.91 11.12 -16.77
C ALA A 79 -6.23 9.61 -16.95
N PRO A 80 -6.79 9.17 -18.10
CA PRO A 80 -7.17 7.76 -18.31
C PRO A 80 -5.98 6.81 -18.45
N GLY A 81 -6.22 5.50 -18.41
CA GLY A 81 -5.21 4.45 -18.60
C GLY A 81 -4.64 3.86 -17.30
N GLY A 82 -3.74 2.88 -17.39
CA GLY A 82 -3.27 2.04 -16.30
C GLY A 82 -4.24 0.94 -15.91
N GLN A 83 -3.83 0.09 -14.96
CA GLN A 83 -4.59 -1.05 -14.47
C GLN A 83 -4.78 -0.94 -12.95
N SER A 84 -6.02 -0.93 -12.49
CA SER A 84 -6.38 -0.86 -11.07
C SER A 84 -6.39 -2.24 -10.42
N TRP A 85 -6.25 -2.29 -9.09
CA TRP A 85 -6.47 -3.52 -8.31
C TRP A 85 -7.95 -3.77 -8.06
N THR A 86 -8.76 -2.71 -8.02
CA THR A 86 -10.21 -2.78 -7.77
C THR A 86 -10.98 -2.10 -8.89
N SER A 87 -12.25 -2.48 -9.05
CA SER A 87 -13.14 -1.85 -10.03
C SER A 87 -13.45 -0.38 -9.69
N GLN A 88 -13.57 -0.06 -8.40
CA GLN A 88 -13.83 1.27 -7.87
C GLN A 88 -12.55 1.86 -7.25
N TRP A 89 -11.51 2.04 -8.07
CA TRP A 89 -10.18 2.50 -7.66
C TRP A 89 -10.10 3.92 -7.06
N LEU A 90 -11.23 4.60 -6.85
CA LEU A 90 -11.33 5.88 -6.13
C LEU A 90 -12.11 5.74 -4.81
N LYS A 91 -12.51 4.53 -4.45
CA LYS A 91 -13.19 4.21 -3.20
C LYS A 91 -12.26 3.46 -2.28
N PHE A 92 -12.13 3.96 -1.05
CA PHE A 92 -11.39 3.27 0.00
C PHE A 92 -12.32 2.28 0.70
N ASP A 93 -12.11 0.99 0.47
CA ASP A 93 -12.82 -0.12 1.11
C ASP A 93 -11.94 -1.38 1.11
N ASN A 94 -12.48 -2.52 1.56
CA ASN A 94 -11.72 -3.77 1.62
C ASN A 94 -11.75 -4.60 0.31
N SER A 95 -12.21 -4.03 -0.82
CA SER A 95 -12.32 -4.77 -2.09
C SER A 95 -10.97 -5.28 -2.57
N TYR A 96 -9.88 -4.57 -2.30
CA TYR A 96 -8.52 -5.04 -2.61
C TYR A 96 -8.25 -6.47 -2.12
N PHE A 97 -8.58 -6.78 -0.87
CA PHE A 97 -8.33 -8.10 -0.30
C PHE A 97 -9.20 -9.18 -0.96
N LYS A 98 -10.44 -8.83 -1.33
CA LYS A 98 -11.35 -9.75 -2.04
C LYS A 98 -10.85 -10.01 -3.47
N ASP A 99 -10.53 -8.95 -4.20
CA ASP A 99 -10.12 -9.02 -5.61
C ASP A 99 -8.79 -9.76 -5.78
N VAL A 100 -7.79 -9.49 -4.92
CA VAL A 100 -6.49 -10.18 -4.92
C VAL A 100 -6.60 -11.66 -4.55
N LYS A 101 -7.51 -12.01 -3.63
CA LYS A 101 -7.79 -13.41 -3.24
C LYS A 101 -8.47 -14.17 -4.38
N GLU A 102 -9.51 -13.59 -4.97
CA GLU A 102 -10.35 -14.29 -5.95
C GLU A 102 -9.70 -14.39 -7.34
N ARG A 103 -8.96 -13.35 -7.76
CA ARG A 103 -8.29 -13.28 -9.08
C ARG A 103 -9.19 -13.63 -10.27
N ARG A 104 -10.47 -13.25 -10.21
CA ARG A 104 -11.50 -13.63 -11.21
C ARG A 104 -11.60 -12.67 -12.39
N ASP A 105 -11.17 -11.42 -12.24
CA ASP A 105 -11.21 -10.42 -13.30
C ASP A 105 -9.79 -10.12 -13.81
N GLU A 106 -9.51 -10.48 -15.05
CA GLU A 106 -8.21 -10.29 -15.70
C GLU A 106 -7.82 -8.82 -15.92
N ASP A 107 -8.76 -7.89 -15.76
CA ASP A 107 -8.50 -6.45 -15.77
C ASP A 107 -8.11 -5.91 -14.41
N LEU A 108 -8.23 -6.69 -13.34
CA LEU A 108 -7.74 -6.31 -12.01
C LEU A 108 -6.30 -6.79 -11.83
N LEU A 109 -5.45 -5.88 -11.36
CA LEU A 109 -4.03 -6.15 -11.15
C LEU A 109 -3.81 -6.96 -9.88
N VAL A 110 -2.87 -7.91 -9.95
CA VAL A 110 -2.28 -8.58 -8.78
C VAL A 110 -0.78 -8.65 -9.00
N LEU A 111 -0.01 -7.91 -8.22
CA LEU A 111 1.46 -8.00 -8.23
C LEU A 111 1.92 -9.22 -7.43
N PRO A 112 3.18 -9.69 -7.62
CA PRO A 112 3.74 -10.75 -6.78
C PRO A 112 3.70 -10.43 -5.27
N THR A 113 3.87 -9.16 -4.91
CA THR A 113 3.77 -8.67 -3.51
C THR A 113 2.34 -8.55 -2.99
N ASP A 114 1.32 -8.45 -3.84
CA ASP A 114 -0.08 -8.57 -3.43
C ASP A 114 -0.46 -10.04 -3.26
N ALA A 115 -0.07 -10.87 -4.24
CA ALA A 115 -0.32 -12.30 -4.26
C ALA A 115 0.17 -12.99 -2.98
N VAL A 116 1.38 -12.63 -2.54
CA VAL A 116 2.02 -13.26 -1.38
C VAL A 116 1.29 -13.04 -0.06
N LEU A 117 0.42 -12.01 0.03
CA LEU A 117 -0.37 -11.75 1.24
C LEU A 117 -1.34 -12.89 1.55
N PHE A 118 -1.75 -13.67 0.54
CA PHE A 118 -2.62 -14.84 0.69
C PHE A 118 -1.86 -16.18 0.58
N GLU A 119 -0.55 -16.15 0.36
CA GLU A 119 0.30 -17.33 0.19
C GLU A 119 1.20 -17.57 1.42
N ASP A 120 1.72 -16.50 2.03
CA ASP A 120 2.49 -16.55 3.28
C ASP A 120 1.57 -16.86 4.47
N SER A 121 2.00 -17.79 5.33
CA SER A 121 1.19 -18.31 6.44
C SER A 121 0.84 -17.26 7.50
N SER A 122 1.69 -16.26 7.71
CA SER A 122 1.47 -15.21 8.72
C SER A 122 0.68 -14.05 8.13
N PHE A 123 0.99 -13.62 6.91
CA PHE A 123 0.22 -12.57 6.22
C PHE A 123 -1.22 -12.98 5.96
N LYS A 124 -1.43 -14.24 5.55
CA LYS A 124 -2.76 -14.76 5.21
C LYS A 124 -3.77 -14.61 6.33
N ILE A 125 -3.34 -14.70 7.60
CA ILE A 125 -4.22 -14.52 8.76
C ILE A 125 -4.90 -13.15 8.72
N TYR A 126 -4.14 -12.09 8.42
CA TYR A 126 -4.66 -10.72 8.34
C TYR A 126 -5.37 -10.47 7.00
N ALA A 127 -4.85 -10.99 5.89
CA ALA A 127 -5.42 -10.77 4.57
C ALA A 127 -6.83 -11.39 4.44
N GLU A 128 -7.01 -12.61 4.97
CA GLU A 128 -8.32 -13.26 5.06
C GLU A 128 -9.27 -12.49 5.99
N LYS A 129 -8.77 -12.04 7.16
CA LYS A 129 -9.56 -11.22 8.10
C LYS A 129 -10.07 -9.94 7.44
N TYR A 130 -9.21 -9.20 6.75
CA TYR A 130 -9.59 -7.96 6.09
C TYR A 130 -10.52 -8.17 4.89
N ALA A 131 -10.43 -9.32 4.19
CA ALA A 131 -11.37 -9.66 3.12
C ALA A 131 -12.80 -9.86 3.66
N GLU A 132 -12.94 -10.40 4.87
CA GLU A 132 -14.23 -10.71 5.50
C GLU A 132 -14.78 -9.54 6.35
N ASP A 133 -13.90 -8.74 6.97
CA ASP A 133 -14.26 -7.69 7.91
C ASP A 133 -13.62 -6.35 7.53
N GLN A 134 -14.45 -5.45 6.98
CA GLN A 134 -14.02 -4.11 6.57
C GLN A 134 -13.75 -3.20 7.78
N ASP A 135 -14.48 -3.35 8.88
CA ASP A 135 -14.34 -2.47 10.05
C ASP A 135 -13.00 -2.74 10.73
N THR A 136 -12.65 -4.02 10.89
CA THR A 136 -11.30 -4.41 11.31
C THR A 136 -10.25 -3.82 10.36
N PHE A 137 -10.42 -3.94 9.03
CA PHE A 137 -9.44 -3.39 8.07
C PHE A 137 -9.26 -1.89 8.29
N PHE A 138 -10.34 -1.13 8.45
CA PHE A 138 -10.28 0.31 8.64
C PHE A 138 -9.59 0.69 9.95
N GLU A 139 -9.87 -0.02 11.04
CA GLU A 139 -9.20 0.19 12.33
C GLU A 139 -7.68 -0.05 12.22
N ASP A 140 -7.29 -1.23 11.75
CA ASP A 140 -5.88 -1.61 11.61
C ASP A 140 -5.14 -0.72 10.59
N TYR A 141 -5.80 -0.32 9.49
CA TYR A 141 -5.24 0.60 8.51
C TYR A 141 -5.02 1.99 9.09
N ALA A 142 -5.99 2.53 9.84
CA ALA A 142 -5.88 3.85 10.44
C ALA A 142 -4.68 3.92 11.40
N GLU A 143 -4.51 2.90 12.25
CA GLU A 143 -3.35 2.78 13.15
C GLU A 143 -2.03 2.66 12.38
N ALA A 144 -1.94 1.74 11.43
CA ALA A 144 -0.72 1.48 10.66
C ALA A 144 -0.32 2.69 9.80
N HIS A 145 -1.29 3.35 9.16
CA HIS A 145 -1.05 4.54 8.36
C HIS A 145 -0.59 5.72 9.22
N ALA A 146 -1.20 5.91 10.40
CA ALA A 146 -0.75 6.93 11.34
C ALA A 146 0.70 6.68 11.80
N LYS A 147 1.04 5.43 12.13
CA LYS A 147 2.41 5.03 12.50
C LYS A 147 3.39 5.28 11.35
N LEU A 148 3.08 4.81 10.14
CA LEU A 148 3.89 5.03 8.94
C LEU A 148 4.16 6.52 8.70
N SER A 149 3.13 7.36 8.81
CA SER A 149 3.25 8.80 8.56
C SER A 149 4.22 9.52 9.52
N ASN A 150 4.55 8.91 10.66
CA ASN A 150 5.43 9.53 11.67
C ASN A 150 6.88 9.00 11.61
N LEU A 151 7.16 7.97 10.80
CA LEU A 151 8.47 7.34 10.77
C LEU A 151 9.57 8.32 10.33
N GLY A 152 10.67 8.33 11.09
CA GLY A 152 11.84 9.17 10.82
C GLY A 152 11.60 10.68 10.91
N SER A 153 10.40 11.13 11.28
CA SER A 153 10.05 12.54 11.31
C SER A 153 10.64 13.25 12.53
N LYS A 154 11.17 14.44 12.31
CA LYS A 154 11.41 15.43 13.37
C LYS A 154 10.21 16.37 13.42
N PHE A 155 9.73 16.69 14.62
CA PHE A 155 8.60 17.58 14.81
C PHE A 155 9.01 18.90 15.49
N ASP A 156 8.32 19.98 15.13
CA ASP A 156 8.37 21.27 15.81
C ASP A 156 6.94 21.81 16.02
N PRO A 157 6.43 21.87 17.27
CA PRO A 157 7.10 21.53 18.54
C PRO A 157 7.44 20.03 18.65
N PRO A 158 8.31 19.60 19.59
CA PRO A 158 8.81 18.22 19.66
C PRO A 158 7.74 17.11 19.79
N LYS A 159 6.54 17.43 20.29
CA LYS A 159 5.40 16.49 20.37
C LYS A 159 4.50 16.51 19.13
N GLY A 160 4.82 17.36 18.16
CA GLY A 160 3.97 17.71 17.04
C GLY A 160 2.70 18.45 17.46
N VAL A 161 1.81 18.64 16.49
CA VAL A 161 0.51 19.30 16.65
C VAL A 161 -0.59 18.31 16.30
N SER A 162 -1.57 18.16 17.18
CA SER A 162 -2.81 17.44 16.88
C SER A 162 -3.90 18.45 16.53
N LEU A 163 -4.67 18.15 15.50
CA LEU A 163 -5.88 18.88 15.17
C LEU A 163 -7.05 18.07 15.76
N ASP A 164 -7.89 18.75 16.53
CA ASP A 164 -9.15 18.20 17.04
C ASP A 164 -10.17 17.96 15.92
#